data_AF-A0A1I6PYD6-F1
#
_entry.id   AF-A0A1I6PYD6-F1
#
_cell.length_a   1.000
_cell.length_b   1.000
_cell.length_c   1.000
_cell.angle_alpha   90.00
_cell.angle_beta   90.00
_cell.angle_gamma   90.00
#
_symmetry.space_group_name_H-M   'P 1'
#
loop_
_entity.id
_entity.type
_entity.pdbx_description
1 polymer ?
#
loop_
_entity_poly.entity_id
_entity_poly.type
_entity_poly.pdbx_seq_one_letter_code
_entity_poly.pdbx_strand_id
1 'polypeptide(L)'
;MKKVTITLFIILIMSTLISACSDKNTEKSFKSEREAIQYGMKTTANITRIIGESQFVKNEKIVVYLIKSDGDDGISSATLTHKGKRVTWTTNGNPFVVRDRNNEDTEGSMVFNSPSGRKYELYAGVAHGPHPTFNTQYENDVTPNVDKKSNIYYYVMLHHEK
;
A
#
# COMPACT_ATOMS: atom_id res chain seq x y z
N MET A 1 53.39 -26.08 -49.55
CA MET A 1 51.92 -26.26 -49.47
C MET A 1 51.38 -25.40 -48.35
N LYS A 2 50.43 -24.53 -48.70
CA LYS A 2 49.73 -23.54 -47.85
C LYS A 2 48.95 -24.25 -46.74
N LYS A 3 48.99 -23.76 -45.49
CA LYS A 3 47.83 -23.76 -44.55
C LYS A 3 47.99 -22.61 -43.52
N VAL A 4 47.53 -21.44 -43.95
CA VAL A 4 47.01 -20.38 -43.09
C VAL A 4 45.69 -20.92 -42.53
N THR A 5 45.61 -21.23 -41.23
CA THR A 5 44.33 -21.45 -40.53
C THR A 5 44.55 -21.51 -39.02
N ILE A 6 45.11 -20.46 -38.42
CA ILE A 6 45.04 -20.26 -36.96
C ILE A 6 44.66 -18.79 -36.73
N THR A 7 43.48 -18.41 -37.22
CA THR A 7 42.93 -17.07 -37.01
C THR A 7 41.40 -17.15 -37.00
N LEU A 8 40.83 -18.11 -36.27
CA LEU A 8 39.37 -18.24 -36.22
C LEU A 8 38.84 -18.76 -34.87
N PHE A 9 39.54 -18.48 -33.77
CA PHE A 9 39.09 -18.89 -32.43
C PHE A 9 39.04 -17.78 -31.38
N ILE A 10 39.33 -16.52 -31.76
CA ILE A 10 39.36 -15.37 -30.82
C ILE A 10 38.10 -14.47 -30.96
N ILE A 11 37.28 -14.66 -32.00
CA ILE A 11 36.12 -13.78 -32.26
C ILE A 11 34.85 -14.22 -31.50
N LEU A 12 34.82 -15.41 -30.88
CA LEU A 12 33.61 -15.96 -30.25
C LEU A 12 33.47 -15.66 -28.74
N ILE A 13 34.32 -14.83 -28.14
CA ILE A 13 34.30 -14.57 -26.69
C ILE A 13 33.80 -13.14 -26.36
N MET A 14 33.58 -12.27 -27.35
CA MET A 14 33.13 -10.88 -27.09
C MET A 14 31.64 -10.58 -27.31
N SER A 15 30.80 -11.58 -27.59
CA SER A 15 29.38 -11.36 -27.88
C SER A 15 28.41 -11.59 -26.69
N THR A 16 28.89 -11.82 -25.47
CA THR A 16 28.01 -12.03 -24.29
C THR A 16 27.92 -10.84 -23.33
N LEU A 17 28.08 -9.61 -23.83
CA LEU A 17 27.86 -8.37 -23.08
C LEU A 17 26.50 -7.70 -23.36
N ILE A 18 25.50 -8.48 -23.77
CA ILE A 18 24.10 -8.02 -23.80
C ILE A 18 23.38 -8.69 -22.62
N SER A 19 23.81 -8.37 -21.40
CA SER A 19 22.88 -8.45 -20.27
C SER A 19 21.93 -7.28 -20.43
N ALA A 20 20.79 -7.57 -21.03
CA ALA A 20 19.64 -6.70 -21.06
C ALA A 20 19.45 -6.04 -19.69
N CYS A 21 19.60 -4.72 -19.63
CA CYS A 21 18.81 -3.91 -18.70
C CYS A 21 17.37 -4.14 -19.10
N SER A 22 16.82 -5.26 -18.64
CA SER A 22 15.39 -5.40 -18.45
C SER A 22 15.01 -4.23 -17.56
N ASP A 23 14.27 -3.27 -18.13
CA ASP A 23 13.46 -2.31 -17.39
C ASP A 23 12.46 -3.11 -16.56
N LYS A 24 12.96 -3.73 -15.48
CA LYS A 24 12.15 -4.19 -14.39
C LYS A 24 11.66 -2.90 -13.78
N ASN A 25 10.41 -2.56 -14.08
CA ASN A 25 9.62 -1.50 -13.49
C ASN A 25 10.06 -1.27 -12.02
N THR A 26 11.06 -0.42 -11.81
CA THR A 26 11.76 -0.37 -10.53
C THR A 26 10.82 0.33 -9.58
N GLU A 27 10.24 -0.43 -8.65
CA GLU A 27 9.43 0.07 -7.55
C GLU A 27 10.13 1.30 -6.97
N LYS A 28 9.47 2.47 -7.07
CA LYS A 28 10.13 3.73 -6.73
C LYS A 28 10.41 3.76 -5.23
N SER A 29 11.67 3.99 -4.89
CA SER A 29 12.15 3.98 -3.51
C SER A 29 12.74 5.32 -3.07
N PHE A 30 12.50 5.66 -1.82
CA PHE A 30 12.75 6.97 -1.23
C PHE A 30 13.70 6.87 -0.04
N LYS A 31 14.30 7.99 0.37
CA LYS A 31 15.23 8.01 1.51
C LYS A 31 14.51 8.15 2.86
N SER A 32 13.24 8.53 2.84
CA SER A 32 12.41 8.69 4.04
C SER A 32 10.95 8.31 3.77
N GLU A 33 10.22 8.03 4.84
CA GLU A 33 8.77 7.81 4.77
C GLU A 33 8.04 9.04 4.27
N ARG A 34 8.46 10.23 4.71
CA ARG A 34 7.88 11.51 4.26
C ARG A 34 7.93 11.63 2.74
N GLU A 35 9.07 11.34 2.13
CA GLU A 35 9.21 11.36 0.66
C GLU A 35 8.29 10.32 0.00
N ALA A 36 8.20 9.10 0.58
CA ALA A 36 7.34 8.04 0.05
C ALA A 36 5.85 8.40 0.14
N ILE A 37 5.40 8.95 1.27
CA ILE A 37 4.02 9.41 1.48
C ILE A 37 3.70 10.57 0.54
N GLN A 38 4.59 11.57 0.44
CA GLN A 38 4.39 12.71 -0.46
C GLN A 38 4.28 12.27 -1.93
N TYR A 39 5.10 11.30 -2.33
CA TYR A 39 4.96 10.69 -3.65
C TYR A 39 3.62 9.97 -3.80
N GLY A 40 3.26 9.12 -2.83
CA GLY A 40 1.99 8.38 -2.83
C GLY A 40 0.77 9.29 -2.91
N MET A 41 0.73 10.38 -2.14
CA MET A 41 -0.32 11.41 -2.18
C MET A 41 -0.38 12.15 -3.52
N LYS A 42 0.75 12.28 -4.22
CA LYS A 42 0.80 12.95 -5.53
C LYS A 42 0.38 12.03 -6.67
N THR A 43 0.70 10.73 -6.60
CA THR A 43 0.46 9.79 -7.70
C THR A 43 -0.80 8.96 -7.54
N THR A 44 -1.32 8.82 -6.33
CA THR A 44 -2.60 8.17 -6.06
C THR A 44 -3.68 9.24 -6.17
N ALA A 45 -4.63 9.03 -7.09
CA ALA A 45 -5.72 9.97 -7.30
C ALA A 45 -6.52 10.18 -6.00
N ASN A 46 -7.01 11.41 -5.82
CA ASN A 46 -8.07 11.73 -4.88
C ASN A 46 -7.75 11.55 -3.38
N ILE A 47 -6.48 11.31 -2.99
CA ILE A 47 -6.08 11.32 -1.58
C ILE A 47 -6.23 12.73 -1.02
N THR A 48 -7.02 12.87 0.05
CA THR A 48 -7.20 14.15 0.73
C THR A 48 -6.31 14.27 1.96
N ARG A 49 -6.17 13.18 2.74
CA ARG A 49 -5.43 13.22 4.01
C ARG A 49 -5.09 11.84 4.55
N ILE A 50 -3.89 11.71 5.13
CA ILE A 50 -3.53 10.57 5.98
C ILE A 50 -4.20 10.71 7.35
N ILE A 51 -4.85 9.66 7.82
CA ILE A 51 -5.59 9.66 9.10
C ILE A 51 -5.03 8.69 10.13
N GLY A 52 -4.09 7.82 9.72
CA GLY A 52 -3.60 6.78 10.59
C GLY A 52 -2.42 6.01 10.05
N GLU A 53 -1.68 5.40 10.96
CA GLU A 53 -0.62 4.44 10.64
C GLU A 53 -0.69 3.27 11.62
N SER A 54 -0.44 2.05 11.14
CA SER A 54 -0.29 0.87 11.99
C SER A 54 1.08 0.84 12.65
N GLN A 55 1.23 -0.05 13.64
CA GLN A 55 2.55 -0.47 14.10
C GLN A 55 3.30 -1.20 12.98
N PHE A 56 4.63 -1.25 13.12
CA PHE A 56 5.48 -2.01 12.21
C PHE A 56 5.34 -3.51 12.41
N VAL A 57 5.28 -4.25 11.30
CA VAL A 57 5.34 -5.71 11.25
C VAL A 57 6.29 -6.11 10.13
N LYS A 58 7.42 -6.77 10.45
CA LYS A 58 8.46 -7.17 9.48
C LYS A 58 8.87 -6.03 8.51
N ASN A 59 9.17 -4.85 9.06
CA ASN A 59 9.60 -3.66 8.32
C ASN A 59 8.51 -3.03 7.43
N GLU A 60 7.26 -3.46 7.55
CA GLU A 60 6.11 -2.86 6.89
C GLU A 60 5.21 -2.16 7.90
N LYS A 61 4.58 -1.06 7.50
CA LYS A 61 3.44 -0.48 8.22
C LYS A 61 2.35 -0.05 7.24
N ILE A 62 1.11 -0.11 7.69
CA ILE A 62 -0.06 0.31 6.92
C ILE A 62 -0.34 1.77 7.20
N VAL A 63 -0.45 2.58 6.15
CA VAL A 63 -0.88 3.97 6.21
C VAL A 63 -2.33 4.02 5.74
N VAL A 64 -3.21 4.59 6.56
CA VAL A 64 -4.65 4.73 6.26
C VAL A 64 -4.93 6.18 5.88
N TYR A 65 -5.68 6.38 4.80
CA TYR A 65 -5.96 7.69 4.26
C TYR A 65 -7.38 7.83 3.72
N LEU A 66 -7.87 9.06 3.74
CA LEU A 66 -9.14 9.45 3.14
C LEU A 66 -8.95 9.78 1.68
N ILE A 67 -9.97 9.45 0.89
CA ILE A 67 -10.10 9.87 -0.50
C ILE A 67 -11.43 10.60 -0.71
N LYS A 68 -11.51 11.43 -1.75
CA LYS A 68 -12.77 12.05 -2.17
C LYS A 68 -12.91 11.98 -3.69
N SER A 69 -13.93 11.28 -4.19
CA SER A 69 -14.17 11.11 -5.63
C SER A 69 -15.64 11.33 -5.94
N ASP A 70 -15.97 12.16 -6.92
CA ASP A 70 -17.35 12.38 -7.40
C ASP A 70 -18.38 12.73 -6.31
N GLY A 71 -17.94 13.36 -5.22
CA GLY A 71 -18.76 13.72 -4.07
C GLY A 71 -18.72 12.71 -2.93
N ASP A 72 -18.28 11.48 -3.20
CA ASP A 72 -18.20 10.39 -2.24
C ASP A 72 -16.96 10.56 -1.33
N ASP A 73 -17.15 10.31 -0.03
CA ASP A 73 -16.05 10.20 0.93
C ASP A 73 -15.67 8.73 1.07
N GLY A 74 -14.39 8.44 0.87
CA GLY A 74 -13.85 7.10 0.96
C GLY A 74 -12.62 6.99 1.83
N ILE A 75 -12.22 5.75 2.08
CA ILE A 75 -11.05 5.38 2.86
C ILE A 75 -10.30 4.27 2.13
N SER A 76 -8.98 4.32 2.20
CA SER A 76 -8.12 3.29 1.65
C SER A 76 -6.82 3.24 2.45
N SER A 77 -5.91 2.37 2.03
CA SER A 77 -4.61 2.26 2.68
C SER A 77 -3.49 2.01 1.68
N ALA A 78 -2.27 2.21 2.14
CA ALA A 78 -1.05 1.82 1.45
C ALA A 78 -0.09 1.18 2.44
N THR A 79 0.83 0.37 1.95
CA THR A 79 1.92 -0.17 2.72
C THR A 79 3.19 0.63 2.49
N LEU A 80 3.81 1.08 3.58
CA LEU A 80 5.19 1.55 3.57
C LEU A 80 6.11 0.37 3.87
N THR A 81 7.02 0.06 2.95
CA THR A 81 7.97 -1.05 3.10
C THR A 81 9.39 -0.51 3.27
N HIS A 82 10.04 -0.86 4.37
CA HIS A 82 11.44 -0.51 4.63
C HIS A 82 12.37 -1.63 4.16
N LYS A 83 13.21 -1.32 3.17
CA LYS A 83 14.27 -2.19 2.66
C LYS A 83 15.62 -1.50 2.91
N GLY A 84 16.22 -1.76 4.07
CA GLY A 84 17.43 -1.07 4.52
C GLY A 84 17.16 0.41 4.77
N LYS A 85 17.88 1.31 4.09
CA LYS A 85 17.70 2.78 4.20
C LYS A 85 16.68 3.34 3.19
N ARG A 86 15.92 2.47 2.54
CA ARG A 86 15.00 2.84 1.45
C ARG A 86 13.58 2.47 1.83
N VAL A 87 12.64 3.36 1.50
CA VAL A 87 11.21 3.18 1.77
C VAL A 87 10.45 3.16 0.44
N THR A 88 9.49 2.25 0.28
CA THR A 88 8.57 2.24 -0.86
C THR A 88 7.13 2.49 -0.41
N TRP A 89 6.29 2.97 -1.32
CA TRP A 89 4.85 3.16 -1.13
C TRP A 89 4.09 2.26 -2.10
N THR A 90 3.21 1.41 -1.57
CA THR A 90 2.38 0.49 -2.36
C THR A 90 0.93 0.64 -1.95
N THR A 91 0.04 1.08 -2.84
CA THR A 91 -1.40 1.18 -2.53
C THR A 91 -2.00 -0.20 -2.30
N ASN A 92 -2.89 -0.31 -1.32
CA ASN A 92 -3.53 -1.56 -0.94
C ASN A 92 -4.98 -1.59 -1.44
N GLY A 93 -5.30 -2.58 -2.29
CA GLY A 93 -6.67 -2.85 -2.73
C GLY A 93 -7.37 -1.65 -3.38
N ASN A 94 -8.70 -1.73 -3.46
CA ASN A 94 -9.55 -0.65 -3.97
C ASN A 94 -10.13 0.16 -2.80
N PRO A 95 -10.23 1.49 -2.91
CA PRO A 95 -10.88 2.28 -1.86
C PRO A 95 -12.30 1.83 -1.54
N PHE A 96 -12.68 1.98 -0.27
CA PHE A 96 -14.04 1.74 0.22
C PHE A 96 -14.75 3.08 0.41
N VAL A 97 -15.98 3.21 -0.08
CA VAL A 97 -16.84 4.39 0.13
C VAL A 97 -17.54 4.24 1.48
N VAL A 98 -17.35 5.21 2.37
CA VAL A 98 -17.97 5.23 3.71
C VAL A 98 -19.16 6.19 3.78
N ARG A 99 -19.23 7.13 2.84
CA ARG A 99 -20.37 8.03 2.66
C ARG A 99 -20.49 8.42 1.20
N ASP A 100 -21.66 8.21 0.61
CA ASP A 100 -21.91 8.59 -0.78
C ASP A 100 -22.21 10.10 -0.93
N ARG A 101 -22.30 10.57 -2.17
CA ARG A 101 -22.67 11.96 -2.51
C ARG A 101 -24.05 12.40 -2.00
N ASN A 102 -24.94 11.46 -1.65
CA ASN A 102 -26.27 11.72 -1.09
C ASN A 102 -26.25 11.78 0.44
N ASN A 103 -25.06 11.60 1.06
CA ASN A 103 -24.85 11.46 2.50
C ASN A 103 -25.42 10.17 3.10
N GLU A 104 -25.52 9.12 2.31
CA GLU A 104 -25.80 7.78 2.84
C GLU A 104 -24.51 7.17 3.39
N ASP A 105 -24.53 6.85 4.68
CA ASP A 105 -23.39 6.28 5.39
C ASP A 105 -23.37 4.74 5.21
N THR A 106 -22.19 4.20 4.95
CA THR A 106 -21.97 2.75 4.82
C THR A 106 -20.79 2.33 5.69
N GLU A 107 -20.92 1.18 6.34
CA GLU A 107 -19.84 0.50 7.03
C GLU A 107 -19.43 -0.76 6.28
N GLY A 108 -18.17 -1.14 6.39
CA GLY A 108 -17.67 -2.34 5.72
C GLY A 108 -16.19 -2.58 5.95
N SER A 109 -15.66 -3.55 5.20
CA SER A 109 -14.26 -3.91 5.27
C SER A 109 -13.65 -4.19 3.89
N MET A 110 -12.33 -4.02 3.81
CA MET A 110 -11.53 -4.41 2.67
C MET A 110 -10.38 -5.30 3.13
N VAL A 111 -10.26 -6.46 2.49
CA VAL A 111 -9.13 -7.37 2.65
C VAL A 111 -8.04 -7.05 1.63
N PHE A 112 -6.77 -7.03 2.06
CA PHE A 112 -5.62 -6.84 1.18
C PHE A 112 -4.40 -7.59 1.69
N ASN A 113 -3.42 -7.81 0.81
CA ASN A 113 -2.12 -8.36 1.17
C ASN A 113 -1.05 -7.27 1.08
N SER A 114 -0.17 -7.21 2.08
CA SER A 114 1.02 -6.37 2.02
C SER A 114 2.06 -6.95 1.04
N PRO A 115 3.10 -6.20 0.64
CA PRO A 115 4.16 -6.69 -0.23
C PRO A 115 4.88 -7.94 0.29
N SER A 116 4.97 -8.13 1.61
CA SER A 116 5.49 -9.35 2.24
C SER A 116 4.52 -10.54 2.25
N GLY A 117 3.32 -10.37 1.69
CA GLY A 117 2.29 -11.41 1.58
C GLY A 117 1.38 -11.53 2.81
N ARG A 118 1.51 -10.63 3.80
CA ARG A 118 0.66 -10.67 5.00
C ARG A 118 -0.74 -10.15 4.69
N LYS A 119 -1.74 -10.89 5.14
CA LYS A 119 -3.14 -10.55 4.96
C LYS A 119 -3.62 -9.59 6.04
N TYR A 120 -4.25 -8.50 5.63
CA TYR A 120 -4.88 -7.51 6.49
C TYR A 120 -6.34 -7.32 6.09
N GLU A 121 -7.10 -6.75 7.02
CA GLU A 121 -8.44 -6.27 6.77
C GLU A 121 -8.61 -4.88 7.40
N LEU A 122 -9.03 -3.92 6.58
CA LEU A 122 -9.35 -2.55 6.99
C LEU A 122 -10.86 -2.45 7.13
N TYR A 123 -11.34 -2.29 8.35
CA TYR A 123 -12.73 -1.97 8.67
C TYR A 123 -12.89 -0.46 8.75
N ALA A 124 -14.01 0.06 8.26
CA ALA A 124 -14.30 1.49 8.32
C ALA A 124 -15.79 1.81 8.20
N GLY A 125 -16.14 3.02 8.61
CA GLY A 125 -17.49 3.56 8.53
C GLY A 125 -17.55 4.95 9.15
N VAL A 126 -18.76 5.43 9.42
CA VAL A 126 -18.99 6.73 10.06
C VAL A 126 -19.31 6.54 11.54
N ALA A 127 -18.64 7.33 12.39
CA ALA A 127 -18.91 7.37 13.82
C ALA A 127 -20.09 8.31 14.12
N HIS A 128 -21.20 7.73 14.62
CA HIS A 128 -22.37 8.49 15.09
C HIS A 128 -22.36 8.78 16.59
N GLY A 129 -21.27 8.47 17.29
CA GLY A 129 -21.14 8.62 18.74
C GLY A 129 -19.68 8.69 19.20
N PRO A 130 -19.44 9.02 20.48
CA PRO A 130 -18.09 9.33 20.97
C PRO A 130 -17.16 8.11 21.06
N HIS A 131 -17.71 6.89 21.10
CA HIS A 131 -16.96 5.64 21.22
C HIS A 131 -17.68 4.49 20.50
N PRO A 132 -17.68 4.45 19.16
CA PRO A 132 -18.25 3.31 18.46
C PRO A 132 -17.42 2.07 18.82
N THR A 133 -18.08 0.97 19.19
CA THR A 133 -17.46 -0.36 19.21
C THR A 133 -18.13 -1.21 18.16
N PHE A 134 -17.40 -2.15 17.58
CA PHE A 134 -17.96 -3.09 16.62
C PHE A 134 -17.28 -4.45 16.77
N ASN A 135 -17.97 -5.50 16.31
CA ASN A 135 -17.42 -6.83 16.27
C ASN A 135 -16.81 -7.09 14.89
N THR A 136 -15.60 -7.65 14.88
CA THR A 136 -15.02 -8.26 13.69
C THR A 136 -15.35 -9.75 13.68
N GLN A 137 -14.96 -10.45 12.62
CA GLN A 137 -15.08 -11.91 12.58
C GLN A 137 -14.19 -12.65 13.60
N TYR A 138 -13.20 -11.99 14.22
CA TYR A 138 -12.24 -12.62 15.16
C TYR A 138 -12.23 -12.00 16.57
N GLU A 139 -12.63 -10.74 16.70
CA GLU A 139 -12.55 -9.95 17.93
C GLU A 139 -13.88 -9.23 18.16
N ASN A 140 -14.37 -9.27 19.39
CA ASN A 140 -15.56 -8.51 19.81
C ASN A 140 -15.14 -7.19 20.48
N ASP A 141 -16.05 -6.22 20.47
CA ASP A 141 -15.90 -4.92 21.16
C ASP A 141 -14.64 -4.15 20.77
N VAL A 142 -14.25 -4.23 19.50
CA VAL A 142 -13.10 -3.51 18.97
C VAL A 142 -13.36 -2.00 19.04
N THR A 143 -12.41 -1.28 19.63
CA THR A 143 -12.41 0.20 19.62
C THR A 143 -11.63 0.69 18.39
N PRO A 144 -12.28 1.24 17.37
CA PRO A 144 -11.61 1.78 16.20
C PRO A 144 -10.93 3.10 16.51
N ASN A 145 -10.01 3.49 15.63
CA ASN A 145 -9.52 4.85 15.58
C ASN A 145 -10.60 5.73 14.95
N VAL A 146 -10.86 6.92 15.49
CA VAL A 146 -11.83 7.87 14.93
C VAL A 146 -11.12 9.14 14.50
N ASP A 147 -11.22 9.45 13.21
CA ASP A 147 -10.77 10.75 12.70
C ASP A 147 -11.81 11.82 13.05
N LYS A 148 -11.46 12.70 13.99
CA LYS A 148 -12.37 13.74 14.51
C LYS A 148 -12.80 14.78 13.48
N LYS A 149 -12.08 14.92 12.36
CA LYS A 149 -12.38 15.94 11.36
C LYS A 149 -13.45 15.46 10.37
N SER A 150 -13.44 14.18 10.00
CA SER A 150 -14.43 13.60 9.10
C SER A 150 -15.49 12.74 9.80
N ASN A 151 -15.31 12.45 11.10
CA ASN A 151 -16.07 11.44 11.84
C ASN A 151 -16.01 10.05 11.20
N ILE A 152 -14.95 9.75 10.45
CA ILE A 152 -14.74 8.42 9.87
C ILE A 152 -13.92 7.61 10.85
N TYR A 153 -14.39 6.42 11.19
CA TYR A 153 -13.62 5.48 11.99
C TYR A 153 -12.91 4.46 11.11
N TYR A 154 -11.83 3.88 11.62
CA TYR A 154 -11.14 2.78 10.98
C TYR A 154 -10.47 1.82 11.97
N TYR A 155 -10.30 0.58 11.56
CA TYR A 155 -9.53 -0.43 12.28
C TYR A 155 -8.77 -1.30 11.28
N VAL A 156 -7.46 -1.47 11.49
CA VAL A 156 -6.61 -2.34 10.66
C VAL A 156 -6.29 -3.58 11.46
N MET A 157 -6.78 -4.71 10.98
CA MET A 157 -6.58 -6.02 11.59
C MET A 157 -5.58 -6.83 10.77
N LEU A 158 -4.53 -7.34 11.42
CA LEU A 158 -3.62 -8.31 10.83
C LEU A 158 -4.20 -9.71 11.01
N HIS A 159 -4.34 -10.46 9.93
CA HIS A 159 -4.73 -11.87 10.01
C HIS A 159 -3.49 -12.69 10.41
N HIS A 160 -3.60 -13.46 11.50
CA HIS A 160 -2.63 -14.48 11.83
C HIS A 160 -2.89 -15.73 10.99
N GLU A 161 -1.87 -16.23 10.29
CA GLU A 161 -1.94 -17.57 9.70
C GLU A 161 -2.09 -18.59 10.84
N LYS A 162 -3.07 -19.50 10.71
CA LYS A 162 -3.31 -20.60 11.65
C LYS A 162 -2.24 -21.68 11.52
#